data_AF-A0A317GY76-F1
#
_entry.id   AF-A0A317GY76-F1
#
_cell.length_a   1.000
_cell.length_b   1.000
_cell.length_c   1.000
_cell.angle_alpha   90.00
_cell.angle_beta   90.00
_cell.angle_gamma   90.00
#
_symmetry.space_group_name_H-M   'P 1'
#
loop_
_entity.id
_entity.type
_entity.pdbx_description
1 polymer ?
#
loop_
_entity_poly.entity_id
_entity_poly.type
_entity_poly.pdbx_seq_one_letter_code
_entity_poly.pdbx_strand_id
1 'polypeptide(L)'
;MIGQMEVRSRYPGEEVPPELMVGLEAYQIVEDWQWLVFHEGRIVAQVLTAPMHGVLLLLRMMSLPEAPPTWLVLALRRIMADARARGLFGCAILLSDNKPNEVKLMRITQRAGGVMLPVSGVVAVGSTEWRY
;
A
#
# COMPACT_ATOMS: atom_id res chain seq x y z
N MET A 1 21.55 -8.09 -13.76
CA MET A 1 20.40 -8.97 -13.44
C MET A 1 19.70 -8.38 -12.24
N ILE A 2 18.40 -8.10 -12.33
CA ILE A 2 17.60 -7.79 -11.14
C ILE A 2 17.49 -9.13 -10.42
N GLY A 3 18.09 -9.26 -9.22
CA GLY A 3 17.98 -10.49 -8.44
C GLY A 3 16.52 -10.84 -8.18
N GLN A 4 16.23 -12.12 -7.90
CA GLN A 4 14.86 -12.62 -7.78
C GLN A 4 14.12 -11.86 -6.68
N MET A 5 13.12 -11.08 -7.08
CA MET A 5 12.22 -10.36 -6.19
C MET A 5 10.96 -11.21 -5.99
N GLU A 6 10.54 -11.38 -4.75
CA GLU A 6 9.29 -12.04 -4.39
C GLU A 6 8.33 -11.02 -3.76
N VAL A 7 7.03 -11.17 -4.03
CA VAL A 7 5.98 -10.36 -3.42
C VAL A 7 4.85 -11.28 -2.98
N ARG A 8 4.53 -11.23 -1.69
CA ARG A 8 3.45 -12.03 -1.10
C ARG A 8 2.79 -11.31 0.07
N SER A 9 1.61 -11.77 0.44
CA SER A 9 1.00 -11.33 1.71
C SER A 9 1.87 -11.77 2.89
N ARG A 10 1.81 -10.97 3.95
CA ARG A 10 2.46 -11.28 5.22
C ARG A 10 1.82 -12.52 5.84
N TYR A 11 2.64 -13.37 6.47
CA TYR A 11 2.12 -14.47 7.27
C TYR A 11 1.78 -14.02 8.70
N PRO A 12 0.80 -14.65 9.37
CA PRO A 12 0.48 -14.33 10.75
C PRO A 12 1.70 -14.38 11.68
N GLY A 13 1.96 -13.29 12.41
CA GLY A 13 3.08 -13.19 13.33
C GLY A 13 4.47 -13.02 12.69
N GLU A 14 4.56 -12.90 11.36
CA GLU A 14 5.82 -12.62 10.67
C GLU A 14 6.36 -11.24 11.04
N GLU A 15 7.62 -11.15 11.47
CA GLU A 15 8.22 -9.87 11.86
C GLU A 15 8.56 -9.01 10.65
N VAL A 16 8.24 -7.72 10.74
CA VAL A 16 8.57 -6.71 9.73
C VAL A 16 9.70 -5.85 10.27
N PRO A 17 10.73 -5.54 9.47
CA PRO A 17 11.84 -4.67 9.89
C PRO A 17 11.33 -3.37 10.54
N PRO A 18 11.84 -2.98 11.72
CA PRO A 18 11.40 -1.77 12.42
C PRO A 18 11.47 -0.50 11.56
N GLU A 19 12.45 -0.41 10.67
CA GLU A 19 12.63 0.70 9.73
C GLU A 19 11.45 0.87 8.77
N LEU A 20 10.78 -0.24 8.44
CA LEU A 20 9.57 -0.22 7.64
C LEU A 20 8.33 0.09 8.48
N MET A 21 8.39 -0.02 9.81
CA MET A 21 7.27 0.22 10.73
C MET A 21 7.20 1.65 11.28
N VAL A 22 8.16 2.50 10.91
CA VAL A 22 8.27 3.88 11.41
C VAL A 22 7.01 4.69 11.09
N GLY A 23 6.39 5.24 12.13
CA GLY A 23 5.15 6.03 12.05
C GLY A 23 3.90 5.17 11.86
N LEU A 24 3.96 3.88 12.19
CA LEU A 24 2.85 2.92 12.18
C LEU A 24 2.62 2.26 13.54
N GLU A 25 3.33 2.68 14.57
CA GLU A 25 3.41 2.03 15.88
C GLU A 25 2.05 1.95 16.57
N ALA A 26 1.18 2.92 16.33
CA ALA A 26 -0.18 2.99 16.90
C ALA A 26 -1.25 2.31 16.04
N TYR A 27 -0.91 1.79 14.85
CA TYR A 27 -1.90 1.27 13.90
C TYR A 27 -2.06 -0.25 14.06
N GLN A 28 -3.31 -0.70 14.14
CA GLN A 28 -3.63 -2.10 13.98
C GLN A 28 -3.53 -2.47 12.49
N ILE A 29 -2.43 -3.10 12.10
CA ILE A 29 -2.22 -3.55 10.72
C ILE A 29 -2.98 -4.86 10.49
N VAL A 30 -3.82 -4.90 9.46
CA VAL A 30 -4.50 -6.12 9.02
C VAL A 30 -3.53 -6.95 8.18
N GLU A 31 -2.92 -7.97 8.80
CA GLU A 31 -1.80 -8.72 8.22
C GLU A 31 -2.15 -9.37 6.87
N ASP A 32 -3.37 -9.88 6.72
CA ASP A 32 -3.86 -10.50 5.47
C ASP A 32 -3.89 -9.54 4.28
N TRP A 33 -3.92 -8.23 4.55
CA TRP A 33 -3.97 -7.14 3.57
C TRP A 33 -2.69 -6.30 3.61
N GLN A 34 -1.61 -6.86 4.15
CA GLN A 34 -0.26 -6.35 4.09
C GLN A 34 0.56 -7.22 3.13
N TRP A 35 1.24 -6.59 2.18
CA TRP A 35 2.17 -7.27 1.28
C TRP A 35 3.59 -6.89 1.59
N LEU A 36 4.47 -7.88 1.55
CA LEU A 36 5.90 -7.74 1.77
C LEU A 36 6.62 -8.01 0.45
N VAL A 37 7.68 -7.23 0.21
CA VAL A 37 8.59 -7.41 -0.91
C VAL A 37 9.89 -7.98 -0.36
N PHE A 38 10.30 -9.11 -0.93
CA PHE A 38 11.52 -9.80 -0.56
C PHE A 38 12.57 -9.66 -1.65
N HIS A 39 13.81 -9.49 -1.22
CA HIS A 39 15.00 -9.60 -2.05
C HIS A 39 16.08 -10.35 -1.29
N GLU A 40 16.65 -11.39 -1.91
CA GLU A 40 17.68 -12.24 -1.28
C GLU A 40 17.24 -12.78 0.10
N GLY A 41 15.95 -13.14 0.23
CA GLY A 41 15.36 -13.67 1.46
C GLY A 41 15.07 -12.63 2.55
N ARG A 42 15.28 -11.33 2.29
CA ARG A 42 15.04 -10.25 3.25
C ARG A 42 13.85 -9.38 2.84
N ILE A 43 13.08 -8.93 3.83
CA ILE A 43 12.03 -7.93 3.61
C ILE A 43 12.69 -6.58 3.34
N VAL A 44 12.45 -6.03 2.17
CA VAL A 44 13.06 -4.78 1.69
C VAL A 44 12.02 -3.67 1.45
N ALA A 45 10.75 -4.03 1.37
CA ALA A 45 9.66 -3.09 1.27
C ALA A 45 8.35 -3.71 1.76
N GLN A 46 7.39 -2.85 2.07
CA GLN A 46 6.03 -3.27 2.39
C GLN A 46 4.98 -2.34 1.78
N VAL A 47 3.80 -2.89 1.55
CA VAL A 47 2.61 -2.19 1.08
C VAL A 47 1.48 -2.48 2.05
N LEU A 48 1.03 -1.43 2.73
CA LEU A 48 -0.12 -1.46 3.62
C LEU A 48 -1.39 -1.12 2.87
N THR A 49 -2.40 -1.95 3.06
CA THR A 49 -3.70 -1.78 2.42
C THR A 49 -4.83 -2.18 3.36
N ALA A 50 -6.06 -1.90 2.97
CA ALA A 50 -7.25 -2.42 3.61
C ALA A 50 -8.30 -2.81 2.56
N PRO A 51 -9.09 -3.87 2.78
CA PRO A 51 -10.25 -4.17 1.95
C PRO A 51 -11.38 -3.19 2.31
N MET A 52 -12.00 -2.60 1.30
CA MET A 52 -13.09 -1.63 1.47
C MET A 52 -14.20 -1.91 0.47
N HIS A 53 -15.18 -2.73 0.88
CA HIS A 53 -16.40 -3.03 0.11
C HIS A 53 -16.16 -3.33 -1.39
N GLY A 54 -15.17 -4.21 -1.69
CA GLY A 54 -14.83 -4.60 -3.07
C GLY A 54 -13.73 -3.77 -3.73
N VAL A 55 -13.20 -2.77 -3.03
CA VAL A 55 -12.05 -1.96 -3.44
C VAL A 55 -10.87 -2.21 -2.49
N LEU A 56 -9.65 -2.26 -3.03
CA LEU A 56 -8.43 -2.26 -2.24
C LEU A 56 -8.00 -0.82 -1.92
N LEU A 57 -8.08 -0.40 -0.67
CA LEU A 57 -7.54 0.89 -0.24
C LEU A 57 -6.04 0.77 -0.02
N LEU A 58 -5.23 1.41 -0.86
CA LEU A 58 -3.78 1.54 -0.66
C LEU A 58 -3.50 2.66 0.34
N LEU A 59 -2.94 2.31 1.49
CA LEU A 59 -2.69 3.24 2.60
C LEU A 59 -1.26 3.79 2.56
N ARG A 60 -0.27 2.90 2.46
CA ARG A 60 1.13 3.30 2.56
C ARG A 60 2.04 2.33 1.83
N MET A 61 3.08 2.87 1.20
CA MET A 61 4.17 2.10 0.60
C MET A 61 5.47 2.57 1.23
N MET A 62 6.27 1.64 1.73
CA MET A 62 7.55 1.92 2.37
C MET A 62 8.58 0.97 1.83
N SER A 63 9.81 1.44 1.67
CA SER A 63 10.93 0.65 1.22
C SER A 63 12.18 1.07 1.95
N LEU A 64 13.08 0.13 2.18
CA LEU A 64 14.40 0.42 2.70
C LEU A 64 15.20 1.27 1.69
N PRO A 65 16.20 2.06 2.12
CA PRO A 65 16.94 2.97 1.23
C PRO A 65 17.60 2.29 0.03
N GLU A 66 18.01 1.04 0.17
CA GLU A 66 18.64 0.23 -0.87
C GLU A 66 17.64 -0.33 -1.90
N ALA A 67 16.35 -0.32 -1.61
CA ALA A 67 15.34 -0.90 -2.48
C ALA A 67 15.04 0.03 -3.67
N PRO A 68 15.25 -0.44 -4.92
CA PRO A 68 14.90 0.33 -6.11
C PRO A 68 13.40 0.71 -6.13
N PRO A 69 13.04 1.96 -6.51
CA PRO A 69 11.65 2.38 -6.62
C PRO A 69 10.81 1.51 -7.56
N THR A 70 11.45 0.87 -8.55
CA THR A 70 10.81 -0.04 -9.49
C THR A 70 10.25 -1.29 -8.83
N TRP A 71 10.77 -1.72 -7.67
CA TRP A 71 10.27 -2.89 -6.95
C TRP A 71 8.86 -2.68 -6.42
N LEU A 72 8.56 -1.49 -5.88
CA LEU A 72 7.20 -1.16 -5.45
C LEU A 72 6.21 -1.16 -6.63
N VAL A 73 6.63 -0.68 -7.80
CA VAL A 73 5.78 -0.71 -9.01
C VAL A 73 5.48 -2.15 -9.45
N LEU A 74 6.49 -3.03 -9.42
CA LEU A 74 6.31 -4.45 -9.74
C LEU A 74 5.45 -5.15 -8.68
N ALA A 75 5.63 -4.81 -7.41
CA ALA A 75 4.81 -5.31 -6.31
C ALA A 75 3.35 -4.93 -6.48
N LEU A 76 3.05 -3.67 -6.84
CA LEU A 76 1.68 -3.22 -7.08
C LEU A 76 0.97 -4.08 -8.14
N ARG A 77 1.64 -4.47 -9.23
CA ARG A 77 1.02 -5.36 -10.24
C ARG A 77 0.61 -6.71 -9.65
N ARG A 78 1.48 -7.31 -8.84
CA ARG A 78 1.20 -8.58 -8.15
C ARG A 78 0.09 -8.42 -7.13
N ILE A 79 0.12 -7.36 -6.33
CA ILE A 79 -0.89 -7.03 -5.32
C ILE A 79 -2.26 -6.86 -5.96
N MET A 80 -2.36 -6.12 -7.07
CA MET A 80 -3.63 -5.93 -7.77
C MET A 80 -4.17 -7.25 -8.35
N ALA A 81 -3.31 -8.12 -8.87
CA ALA A 81 -3.71 -9.44 -9.33
C ALA A 81 -4.23 -10.32 -8.19
N ASP A 82 -3.55 -10.31 -7.03
CA ASP A 82 -3.94 -11.05 -5.83
C ASP A 82 -5.26 -10.51 -5.25
N ALA A 83 -5.38 -9.19 -5.10
CA ALA A 83 -6.62 -8.53 -4.68
C ALA A 83 -7.81 -8.89 -5.57
N ARG A 84 -7.60 -8.93 -6.89
CA ARG A 84 -8.62 -9.37 -7.85
C ARG A 84 -9.00 -10.84 -7.67
N ALA A 85 -8.01 -11.72 -7.44
CA ALA A 85 -8.28 -13.13 -7.14
C ALA A 85 -9.07 -13.33 -5.85
N ARG A 86 -8.92 -12.40 -4.89
CA ARG A 86 -9.67 -12.34 -3.62
C ARG A 86 -11.04 -11.64 -3.76
N GLY A 87 -11.47 -11.31 -4.97
CA GLY A 87 -12.81 -10.76 -5.25
C GLY A 87 -12.91 -9.23 -5.22
N LEU A 88 -11.81 -8.50 -5.11
CA LEU A 88 -11.82 -7.04 -5.23
C LEU A 88 -11.82 -6.63 -6.72
N PHE A 89 -12.62 -5.63 -7.07
CA PHE A 89 -12.79 -5.18 -8.46
C PHE A 89 -12.09 -3.84 -8.76
N GLY A 90 -11.58 -3.16 -7.73
CA GLY A 90 -10.90 -1.87 -7.89
C GLY A 90 -9.87 -1.59 -6.82
N CYS A 91 -9.20 -0.44 -6.94
CA CYS A 91 -8.34 0.11 -5.90
C CYS A 91 -8.61 1.61 -5.69
N ALA A 92 -8.37 2.09 -4.48
CA ALA A 92 -8.44 3.50 -4.13
C ALA A 92 -7.12 3.90 -3.47
N ILE A 93 -6.66 5.12 -3.75
CA ILE A 93 -5.45 5.70 -3.17
C ILE A 93 -5.77 7.14 -2.80
N LEU A 94 -5.47 7.53 -1.56
CA LEU A 94 -5.56 8.91 -1.13
C LEU A 94 -4.22 9.59 -1.41
N LEU A 95 -4.25 10.60 -2.28
CA LEU A 95 -3.08 11.32 -2.74
C LEU A 95 -3.31 12.82 -2.61
N SER A 96 -2.25 13.54 -2.27
CA SER A 96 -2.18 14.98 -2.15
C SER A 96 -1.43 15.56 -3.34
N ASP A 97 -2.00 16.61 -3.92
CA ASP A 97 -1.46 17.31 -5.09
C ASP A 97 -0.28 18.24 -4.75
N ASN A 98 -0.03 18.49 -3.46
CA ASN A 98 1.10 19.30 -2.99
C ASN A 98 2.40 18.50 -2.73
N LYS A 99 2.36 17.17 -2.87
CA LYS A 99 3.52 16.29 -2.69
C LYS A 99 4.02 15.78 -4.06
N PRO A 100 5.24 16.14 -4.50
CA PRO A 100 5.74 15.78 -5.83
C PRO A 100 5.70 14.28 -6.16
N ASN A 101 5.92 13.42 -5.17
CA ASN A 101 5.90 11.97 -5.35
C ASN A 101 4.46 11.43 -5.51
N GLU A 102 3.49 12.00 -4.79
CA GLU A 102 2.08 11.62 -4.91
C GLU A 102 1.50 12.11 -6.25
N VAL A 103 1.89 13.30 -6.72
CA VAL A 103 1.56 13.80 -8.07
C VAL A 103 2.09 12.86 -9.18
N LYS A 104 3.30 12.31 -9.04
CA LYS A 104 3.81 11.31 -9.98
C LYS A 104 2.93 10.05 -9.98
N LEU A 105 2.51 9.60 -8.80
CA LEU A 105 1.63 8.44 -8.67
C LEU A 105 0.24 8.71 -9.27
N MET A 106 -0.33 9.90 -9.08
CA MET A 106 -1.58 10.30 -9.74
C MET A 106 -1.50 10.14 -11.26
N ARG A 107 -0.40 10.60 -11.88
CA ARG A 107 -0.18 10.46 -13.33
C ARG A 107 -0.06 9.00 -13.77
N ILE A 108 0.59 8.16 -12.97
CA ILE A 108 0.70 6.72 -13.24
C ILE A 108 -0.69 6.07 -13.18
N THR A 109 -1.46 6.38 -12.14
CA THR A 109 -2.83 5.88 -11.96
C THR A 109 -3.74 6.29 -13.11
N GLN A 110 -3.71 7.55 -13.53
CA GLN A 110 -4.48 8.04 -14.69
C GLN A 110 -4.10 7.30 -15.98
N ARG A 111 -2.80 7.12 -16.24
CA ARG A 111 -2.32 6.37 -17.42
C ARG A 111 -2.74 4.90 -17.40
N ALA A 112 -2.98 4.34 -16.23
CA ALA A 112 -3.50 2.98 -16.06
C ALA A 112 -5.04 2.90 -16.18
N GLY A 113 -5.72 3.99 -16.56
CA GLY A 113 -7.18 4.06 -16.69
C GLY A 113 -7.91 4.43 -15.40
N GLY A 114 -7.19 4.82 -14.34
CA GLY A 114 -7.78 5.31 -13.11
C GLY A 114 -8.38 6.71 -13.26
N VAL A 115 -9.41 6.99 -12.48
CA VAL A 115 -10.09 8.29 -12.45
C VAL A 115 -9.64 9.07 -11.21
N MET A 116 -9.26 10.34 -11.38
CA MET A 116 -9.01 11.23 -10.24
C MET A 116 -10.33 11.87 -9.83
N LEU A 117 -10.78 11.56 -8.62
CA LEU A 117 -11.93 12.19 -8.01
C LEU A 117 -11.41 13.26 -7.05
N PRO A 118 -11.46 14.56 -7.41
CA PRO A 118 -11.08 15.61 -6.49
C PRO A 118 -12.06 15.58 -5.30
N VAL A 119 -11.53 15.35 -4.10
CA VAL A 119 -12.32 15.40 -2.87
C VAL A 119 -12.25 16.84 -2.37
N SER A 120 -13.30 17.63 -2.61
CA SER A 120 -13.51 18.90 -1.93
C SER A 120 -14.32 18.65 -0.67
N GLY A 121 -13.72 18.85 0.51
CA GLY A 121 -14.40 18.64 1.78
C GLY A 121 -13.46 18.49 2.96
N VAL A 122 -14.04 18.10 4.10
CA VAL A 122 -13.31 17.81 5.33
C VAL A 122 -13.43 16.32 5.61
N VAL A 123 -12.30 15.63 5.76
CA VAL A 123 -12.29 14.28 6.33
C VAL A 123 -12.34 14.44 7.85
N ALA A 124 -13.52 14.23 8.43
CA ALA A 124 -13.67 14.19 9.88
C ALA A 124 -13.16 12.84 10.40
N VAL A 125 -12.22 12.88 11.33
CA VAL A 125 -11.67 11.71 12.00
C VAL A 125 -11.89 11.84 13.50
N GLY A 126 -12.16 10.72 14.19
CA GLY A 126 -12.46 10.70 15.61
C GLY A 126 -12.32 9.30 16.21
N SER A 127 -12.38 9.21 17.53
CA SER A 127 -12.36 7.93 18.26
C SER A 127 -13.57 7.07 17.88
N THR A 128 -13.45 5.75 18.01
CA THR A 128 -14.61 4.83 17.94
C THR A 128 -15.47 4.89 19.21
N GLU A 129 -14.97 5.48 20.29
CA GLU A 129 -15.70 5.71 21.55
C GLU A 129 -16.53 6.99 21.49
N TRP A 130 -17.60 6.98 20.72
CA TRP A 130 -18.51 8.12 20.64
C TRP A 130 -19.35 8.19 21.92
N ARG A 131 -19.35 9.35 22.59
CA ARG A 131 -20.25 9.65 23.70
C ARG A 131 -21.33 10.57 23.16
N TYR A 132 -22.54 10.05 22.98
CA TYR A 132 -23.74 10.81 22.62
C TYR A 132 -24.52 11.17 23.88
#